data_AF-A0A945AMK1-F1
#
_entry.id   AF-A0A945AMK1-F1
#
_cell.length_a   1.000
_cell.length_b   1.000
_cell.length_c   1.000
_cell.angle_alpha   90.00
_cell.angle_beta   90.00
_cell.angle_gamma   90.00
#
_symmetry.space_group_name_H-M   'P 1'
#
loop_
_entity.id
_entity.type
_entity.pdbx_description
1 polymer ?
#
loop_
_entity_poly.entity_id
_entity_poly.type
_entity_poly.pdbx_seq_one_letter_code
_entity_poly.pdbx_strand_id
1 'polypeptide(L)'
;MVGQGQTAIAWWLMLACLLPALLWGQRSQFLSVKIFVWVAFISQAVTMPLFYFNQEAYGFHSHRHFGFTGLESLHVFVRLGVFLLIFLIVVAFLERVIKLPLSIASIKSRPAMQVKVNQKTSLLSTTLILFIIMIMTPLNDWMFQMGIGITGVQPPKLPYHMSGILHYLVKWIVPALLAVLYFRTNQRSLILIVILGFYSMYLGLSTSSRSAVLAILFIPIVLSLVHRRWLLFTIALMLCLISIGLTSASRAFVHLASEGVTSADTSLGILGVFIEAMGIFEWTELWRVLPSVVGRMTSFEGLFFASQVDPSSFGGGFAVWLKTLHWGLVDLGHEAVHLEVVGYVPPVGFYNATADLYAYVFWGGNGSIVYYLVFALSAALFLMLQEQAVGKVASRYGFIGMPITGLVFLLSIFYIVAVGSPMFVGLFFVILIFSRLPKIVRI
;
A
#
# COMPACT_ATOMS: atom_id res chain seq x y z
N MET A 1 33.02 1.07 -4.27
CA MET A 1 32.03 2.16 -4.22
C MET A 1 31.53 2.40 -5.63
N VAL A 2 30.33 1.96 -5.95
CA VAL A 2 29.64 2.47 -7.15
C VAL A 2 29.53 3.98 -6.96
N GLY A 3 30.12 4.72 -7.89
CA GLY A 3 30.27 6.16 -7.75
C GLY A 3 28.90 6.82 -7.65
N GLN A 4 28.77 7.83 -6.79
CA GLN A 4 27.58 8.71 -6.71
C GLN A 4 27.10 9.17 -8.10
N GLY A 5 28.02 9.25 -9.08
CA GLY A 5 27.71 9.49 -10.49
C GLY A 5 26.81 8.44 -11.15
N GLN A 6 26.96 7.14 -10.87
CA GLN A 6 26.08 6.10 -11.44
C GLN A 6 24.66 6.22 -10.91
N THR A 7 24.50 6.48 -9.61
CA THR A 7 23.19 6.77 -8.99
C THR A 7 22.55 8.01 -9.62
N ALA A 8 23.34 9.08 -9.82
CA ALA A 8 22.85 10.29 -10.47
C ALA A 8 22.42 10.03 -11.93
N ILE A 9 23.21 9.28 -12.70
CA ILE A 9 22.87 8.88 -14.07
C ILE A 9 21.58 8.07 -14.09
N ALA A 10 21.47 7.03 -13.25
CA ALA A 10 20.25 6.22 -13.13
C ALA A 10 19.03 7.09 -12.81
N TRP A 11 19.20 8.10 -11.95
CA TRP A 11 18.12 9.01 -11.56
C TRP A 11 17.68 9.92 -12.70
N TRP A 12 18.62 10.48 -13.46
CA TRP A 12 18.30 11.24 -14.66
C TRP A 12 17.65 10.40 -15.75
N LEU A 13 18.09 9.16 -15.95
CA LEU A 13 17.47 8.22 -16.88
C LEU A 13 16.02 7.89 -16.46
N MET A 14 15.79 7.63 -15.17
CA MET A 14 14.44 7.46 -14.62
C MET A 14 13.57 8.68 -14.91
N LEU A 15 14.07 9.89 -14.61
CA LEU A 15 13.35 11.14 -14.89
C LEU A 15 13.02 11.26 -16.39
N ALA A 16 13.99 11.05 -17.27
CA ALA A 16 13.79 11.14 -18.72
C ALA A 16 12.73 10.16 -19.23
N CYS A 17 12.69 8.94 -18.70
CA CYS A 17 11.73 7.91 -19.13
C CYS A 17 10.32 8.12 -18.58
N LEU A 18 10.18 8.58 -17.33
CA LEU A 18 8.88 8.65 -16.64
C LEU A 18 8.22 10.04 -16.71
N LEU A 19 9.00 11.11 -16.90
CA LEU A 19 8.48 12.48 -16.94
C LEU A 19 7.45 12.71 -18.06
N PRO A 20 7.60 12.20 -19.30
CA PRO A 20 6.59 12.37 -20.34
C PRO A 20 5.22 11.83 -19.93
N ALA A 21 5.20 10.62 -19.35
CA ALA A 21 3.98 10.01 -18.83
C ALA A 21 3.42 10.81 -17.65
N LEU A 22 4.26 11.30 -16.74
CA LEU A 22 3.84 12.13 -15.61
C LEU A 22 3.15 13.42 -16.06
N LEU A 23 3.76 14.14 -17.02
CA LEU A 23 3.25 15.40 -17.55
C LEU A 23 1.94 15.19 -18.32
N TRP A 24 1.84 14.13 -19.12
CA TRP A 24 0.61 13.79 -19.83
C TRP A 24 -0.48 13.33 -18.85
N GLY A 25 -0.14 12.48 -17.87
CA GLY A 25 -1.07 12.01 -16.83
C GLY A 25 -1.73 13.16 -16.04
N GLN A 26 -1.03 14.28 -15.80
CA GLN A 26 -1.64 15.46 -15.15
C GLN A 26 -2.85 16.02 -15.90
N ARG A 27 -2.87 15.86 -17.23
CA ARG A 27 -3.95 16.36 -18.10
C ARG A 27 -5.19 15.48 -18.09
N SER A 28 -5.12 14.24 -17.59
CA SER A 28 -6.31 13.38 -17.50
C SER A 28 -7.37 14.00 -16.59
N GLN A 29 -8.63 13.71 -16.88
CA GLN A 29 -9.76 14.14 -16.06
C GLN A 29 -9.97 13.25 -14.83
N PHE A 30 -9.41 12.03 -14.83
CA PHE A 30 -9.57 11.06 -13.76
C PHE A 30 -8.48 11.21 -12.70
N LEU A 31 -8.89 11.33 -11.43
CA LEU A 31 -7.98 11.33 -10.29
C LEU A 31 -7.27 9.97 -10.14
N SER A 32 -7.95 8.86 -10.39
CA SER A 32 -7.40 7.51 -10.31
C SER A 32 -6.21 7.33 -11.26
N VAL A 33 -6.33 7.82 -12.50
CA VAL A 33 -5.26 7.83 -13.51
C VAL A 33 -4.07 8.67 -13.06
N LYS A 34 -4.31 9.85 -12.47
CA LYS A 34 -3.22 10.69 -11.92
C LYS A 34 -2.48 9.96 -10.81
N ILE A 35 -3.21 9.36 -9.87
CA ILE A 35 -2.63 8.62 -8.74
C ILE A 35 -1.81 7.45 -9.25
N PHE A 36 -2.32 6.72 -10.24
CA PHE A 36 -1.62 5.62 -10.87
C PHE A 36 -0.23 6.02 -11.37
N VAL A 37 -0.16 7.06 -12.21
CA VAL A 37 1.11 7.57 -12.77
C VAL A 37 2.01 8.18 -11.69
N TRP A 38 1.44 8.95 -10.75
CA TRP A 38 2.21 9.54 -9.64
C TRP A 38 2.84 8.48 -8.73
N VAL A 39 2.14 7.39 -8.44
CA VAL A 39 2.66 6.30 -7.61
C VAL A 39 3.84 5.65 -8.30
N ALA A 40 3.74 5.32 -9.59
CA ALA A 40 4.89 4.80 -10.34
C ALA A 40 6.10 5.76 -10.25
N PHE A 41 5.88 7.05 -10.51
CA PHE A 41 6.95 8.04 -10.48
C PHE A 41 7.58 8.21 -9.10
N ILE A 42 6.76 8.45 -8.06
CA ILE A 42 7.24 8.65 -6.68
C ILE A 42 7.95 7.40 -6.18
N SER A 43 7.38 6.22 -6.45
CA SER A 43 7.96 4.97 -6.00
C SER A 43 9.34 4.73 -6.60
N GLN A 44 9.53 4.97 -7.90
CA GLN A 44 10.86 4.85 -8.51
C GLN A 44 11.81 5.96 -8.05
N ALA A 45 11.33 7.20 -7.93
CA ALA A 45 12.14 8.34 -7.49
C ALA A 45 12.69 8.18 -6.08
N VAL A 46 11.97 7.48 -5.20
CA VAL A 46 12.39 7.23 -3.82
C VAL A 46 13.17 5.92 -3.69
N THR A 47 12.73 4.84 -4.34
CA THR A 47 13.30 3.51 -4.10
C THR A 47 14.58 3.26 -4.88
N MET A 48 14.75 3.82 -6.08
CA MET A 48 15.97 3.59 -6.85
C MET A 48 17.22 4.20 -6.18
N PRO A 49 17.24 5.46 -5.70
CA PRO A 49 18.42 5.98 -5.02
C PRO A 49 18.82 5.14 -3.82
N LEU A 50 17.84 4.70 -3.00
CA LEU A 50 18.11 3.81 -1.87
C LEU A 50 18.71 2.48 -2.34
N PHE A 51 18.16 1.90 -3.41
CA PHE A 51 18.66 0.66 -3.97
C PHE A 51 20.15 0.75 -4.35
N TYR A 52 20.55 1.86 -4.97
CA TYR A 52 21.96 2.09 -5.32
C TYR A 52 22.83 2.45 -4.11
N PHE A 53 22.30 3.08 -3.07
CA PHE A 53 23.06 3.40 -1.87
C PHE A 53 23.25 2.20 -0.94
N ASN A 54 22.39 1.18 -1.04
CA ASN A 54 22.37 0.04 -0.13
C ASN A 54 22.66 -1.29 -0.83
N GLN A 55 23.64 -1.29 -1.74
CA GLN A 55 23.95 -2.43 -2.62
C GLN A 55 24.24 -3.71 -1.85
N GLU A 56 24.98 -3.58 -0.74
CA GLU A 56 25.38 -4.70 0.12
C GLU A 56 24.19 -5.39 0.79
N ALA A 57 23.09 -4.68 1.02
CA ALA A 57 21.87 -5.26 1.58
C ALA A 57 21.11 -6.12 0.58
N TYR A 58 21.38 -5.96 -0.72
CA TYR A 58 20.72 -6.71 -1.77
C TYR A 58 21.67 -7.78 -2.32
N GLY A 59 21.47 -9.02 -1.89
CA GLY A 59 22.30 -10.18 -2.26
C GLY A 59 22.20 -10.63 -3.74
N PHE A 60 22.27 -9.70 -4.71
CA PHE A 60 22.22 -9.95 -6.17
C PHE A 60 23.38 -10.80 -6.72
N HIS A 61 24.21 -11.38 -5.86
CA HIS A 61 25.32 -12.21 -6.28
C HIS A 61 24.95 -13.68 -6.51
N SER A 62 23.79 -14.17 -6.04
CA SER A 62 23.47 -15.60 -6.05
C SER A 62 22.51 -16.06 -7.15
N HIS A 63 21.41 -15.33 -7.45
CA HIS A 63 20.38 -15.79 -8.40
C HIS A 63 20.27 -14.95 -9.68
N ARG A 64 20.37 -13.62 -9.57
CA ARG A 64 20.27 -12.69 -10.71
C ARG A 64 21.31 -11.58 -10.57
N HIS A 65 22.31 -11.57 -11.44
CA HIS A 65 23.37 -10.56 -11.38
C HIS A 65 22.86 -9.17 -11.77
N PHE A 66 23.22 -8.17 -10.96
CA PHE A 66 23.09 -6.74 -11.26
C PHE A 66 24.45 -6.08 -11.00
N GLY A 67 25.02 -5.46 -12.01
CA GLY A 67 26.31 -4.76 -11.96
C GLY A 67 26.23 -3.36 -11.35
N PHE A 68 25.04 -2.89 -10.96
CA PHE A 68 24.81 -1.57 -10.37
C PHE A 68 25.34 -0.42 -11.24
N THR A 69 25.30 -0.59 -12.55
CA THR A 69 25.58 0.48 -13.51
C THR A 69 24.28 1.20 -13.85
N GLY A 70 24.33 2.53 -14.02
CA GLY A 70 23.13 3.31 -14.31
C GLY A 70 22.43 2.86 -15.60
N LEU A 71 23.19 2.34 -16.58
CA LEU A 71 22.67 1.79 -17.83
C LEU A 71 21.87 0.50 -17.65
N GLU A 72 22.22 -0.36 -16.68
CA GLU A 72 21.43 -1.55 -16.37
C GLU A 72 20.09 -1.22 -15.70
N SER A 73 19.88 0.00 -15.21
CA SER A 73 18.53 0.42 -14.79
C SER A 73 17.66 0.89 -15.95
N LEU A 74 18.27 1.19 -17.11
CA LEU A 74 17.58 1.78 -18.25
C LEU A 74 16.49 0.88 -18.80
N HIS A 75 16.71 -0.44 -18.90
CA HIS A 75 15.69 -1.34 -19.43
C HIS A 75 14.44 -1.38 -18.54
N VAL A 76 14.61 -1.28 -17.21
CA VAL A 76 13.49 -1.18 -16.27
C VAL A 76 12.70 0.11 -16.52
N PHE A 77 13.38 1.25 -16.59
CA PHE A 77 12.72 2.55 -16.77
C PHE A 77 12.10 2.74 -18.14
N VAL A 78 12.74 2.27 -19.21
CA VAL A 78 12.19 2.31 -20.57
C VAL A 78 10.93 1.44 -20.63
N ARG A 79 10.95 0.22 -20.09
CA ARG A 79 9.77 -0.66 -20.06
C ARG A 79 8.61 -0.05 -19.28
N LEU A 80 8.88 0.49 -18.09
CA LEU A 80 7.85 1.18 -17.29
C LEU A 80 7.32 2.43 -18.00
N GLY A 81 8.20 3.24 -18.59
CA GLY A 81 7.83 4.43 -19.35
C GLY A 81 6.96 4.10 -20.57
N VAL A 82 7.35 3.10 -21.35
CA VAL A 82 6.57 2.61 -22.51
C VAL A 82 5.20 2.12 -22.07
N PHE A 83 5.12 1.31 -21.01
CA PHE A 83 3.84 0.87 -20.46
C PHE A 83 2.94 2.04 -20.05
N LEU A 84 3.47 3.01 -19.30
CA LEU A 84 2.70 4.18 -18.87
C LEU A 84 2.23 5.04 -20.05
N LEU A 85 3.03 5.16 -21.12
CA LEU A 85 2.61 5.85 -22.34
C LEU A 85 1.50 5.11 -23.07
N ILE A 86 1.60 3.79 -23.23
CA ILE A 86 0.53 2.96 -23.81
C ILE A 86 -0.75 3.10 -22.98
N PHE A 87 -0.64 3.02 -21.65
CA PHE A 87 -1.74 3.25 -20.73
C PHE A 87 -2.42 4.61 -20.93
N LEU A 88 -1.66 5.70 -21.05
CA LEU A 88 -2.22 7.03 -21.28
C LEU A 88 -2.86 7.20 -22.66
N ILE A 89 -2.29 6.57 -23.71
CA ILE A 89 -2.91 6.52 -25.04
C ILE A 89 -4.28 5.82 -24.95
N VAL A 90 -4.35 4.68 -24.25
CA VAL A 90 -5.59 3.93 -24.05
C VAL A 90 -6.60 4.74 -23.24
N VAL A 91 -6.19 5.40 -22.16
CA VAL A 91 -7.06 6.31 -21.38
C VAL A 91 -7.63 7.41 -22.28
N ALA A 92 -6.78 8.08 -23.08
CA ALA A 92 -7.21 9.15 -23.98
C ALA A 92 -8.19 8.63 -25.06
N PHE A 93 -8.00 7.40 -25.55
CA PHE A 93 -8.93 6.75 -26.47
C PHE A 93 -10.26 6.44 -25.80
N LEU A 94 -10.25 5.82 -24.62
CA LEU A 94 -11.46 5.46 -23.86
C LEU A 94 -12.24 6.71 -23.42
N GLU A 95 -11.56 7.81 -23.07
CA GLU A 95 -12.17 9.11 -22.79
C GLU A 95 -13.02 9.61 -23.99
N ARG A 96 -12.51 9.45 -25.22
CA ARG A 96 -13.23 9.84 -26.44
C ARG A 96 -14.40 8.92 -26.76
N VAL A 97 -14.23 7.61 -26.58
CA VAL A 97 -15.24 6.61 -26.96
C VAL A 97 -16.39 6.56 -25.96
N ILE A 98 -16.11 6.52 -24.66
CA ILE A 98 -17.12 6.22 -23.64
C ILE A 98 -17.89 7.50 -23.22
N LYS A 99 -17.44 8.71 -23.61
CA LYS A 99 -18.07 10.02 -23.31
C LYS A 99 -18.65 10.08 -21.89
N LEU A 100 -17.79 9.84 -20.92
CA LEU A 100 -18.21 9.59 -19.54
C LEU A 100 -18.60 10.90 -18.86
N PRO A 101 -19.85 11.07 -18.38
CA PRO A 101 -20.39 12.38 -18.03
C PRO A 101 -19.91 12.95 -16.67
N LEU A 102 -19.03 12.25 -15.95
CA LEU A 102 -18.71 12.58 -14.55
C LEU A 102 -17.21 12.37 -14.24
N SER A 103 -16.45 13.46 -14.21
CA SER A 103 -15.15 13.52 -13.52
C SER A 103 -15.36 14.10 -12.12
N ILE A 104 -14.70 13.58 -11.09
CA ILE A 104 -14.73 14.13 -9.72
C ILE A 104 -14.27 15.60 -9.69
N ALA A 105 -13.52 16.05 -10.69
CA ALA A 105 -13.18 17.45 -10.86
C ALA A 105 -14.41 18.38 -10.90
N SER A 106 -15.56 17.91 -11.41
CA SER A 106 -16.80 18.68 -11.40
C SER A 106 -17.47 18.76 -10.02
N ILE A 107 -17.17 17.82 -9.11
CA ILE A 107 -17.70 17.79 -7.74
C ILE A 107 -16.98 18.83 -6.85
N LYS A 108 -15.74 19.21 -7.19
CA LYS A 108 -14.93 20.21 -6.45
C LYS A 108 -15.54 21.61 -6.39
N SER A 109 -16.47 21.96 -7.28
CA SER A 109 -17.09 23.29 -7.31
C SER A 109 -18.13 23.52 -6.23
N ARG A 110 -18.56 22.47 -5.51
CA ARG A 110 -19.44 22.67 -4.34
C ARG A 110 -18.58 23.12 -3.16
N PRO A 111 -18.90 24.26 -2.52
CA PRO A 111 -18.17 24.71 -1.34
C PRO A 111 -18.18 23.55 -0.34
N ALA A 112 -16.99 23.16 0.13
CA ALA A 112 -16.87 22.11 1.13
C ALA A 112 -17.77 22.51 2.29
N MET A 113 -18.89 21.78 2.45
CA MET A 113 -19.83 22.06 3.53
C MET A 113 -19.01 21.94 4.80
N GLN A 114 -18.70 23.08 5.43
CA GLN A 114 -17.99 23.07 6.70
C GLN A 114 -18.96 22.47 7.69
N VAL A 115 -18.89 21.16 7.86
CA VAL A 115 -19.62 20.46 8.91
C VAL A 115 -19.05 21.03 10.20
N LYS A 116 -19.78 21.96 10.81
CA LYS A 116 -19.47 22.42 12.17
C LYS A 116 -19.58 21.20 13.05
N VAL A 117 -18.44 20.60 13.38
CA VAL A 117 -18.37 19.47 14.30
C VAL A 117 -18.94 19.96 15.62
N ASN A 118 -20.05 19.36 16.05
CA ASN A 118 -20.66 19.70 17.32
C ASN A 118 -19.68 19.31 18.46
N GLN A 119 -19.34 20.25 19.34
CA GLN A 119 -18.38 20.01 20.43
C GLN A 119 -18.73 18.77 21.27
N LYS A 120 -20.03 18.55 21.55
CA LYS A 120 -20.49 17.36 22.28
C LYS A 120 -20.15 16.06 21.54
N THR A 121 -20.36 16.02 20.22
CA THR A 121 -20.04 14.84 19.40
C THR A 121 -18.53 14.60 19.30
N SER A 122 -17.73 15.65 19.31
CA SER A 122 -16.27 15.55 19.35
C SER A 122 -15.77 14.96 20.66
N LEU A 123 -16.32 15.41 21.80
CA LEU A 123 -15.93 14.91 23.11
C LEU A 123 -16.31 13.43 23.25
N LEU A 124 -17.54 13.05 22.89
CA LEU A 124 -17.98 11.65 22.85
C LEU A 124 -17.09 10.77 21.95
N SER A 125 -16.74 11.25 20.76
CA SER A 125 -15.89 10.47 19.84
C SER A 125 -14.47 10.32 20.40
N THR A 126 -13.95 11.33 21.10
CA THR A 126 -12.65 11.27 21.76
C THR A 126 -12.66 10.30 22.94
N THR A 127 -13.70 10.31 23.78
CA THR A 127 -13.83 9.36 24.89
C THR A 127 -13.98 7.93 24.39
N LEU A 128 -14.72 7.71 23.30
CA LEU A 128 -14.83 6.40 22.67
C LEU A 128 -13.49 5.89 22.11
N ILE A 129 -12.68 6.76 21.48
CA ILE A 129 -11.33 6.39 21.04
C ILE A 129 -10.48 5.92 22.23
N LEU A 130 -10.48 6.69 23.32
CA LEU A 130 -9.73 6.34 24.53
C LEU A 130 -10.20 5.01 25.13
N PHE A 131 -11.51 4.80 25.19
CA PHE A 131 -12.11 3.57 25.68
C PHE A 131 -11.73 2.35 24.82
N ILE A 132 -11.77 2.49 23.49
CA ILE A 132 -11.33 1.44 22.56
C ILE A 132 -9.86 1.12 22.80
N ILE A 133 -8.98 2.13 22.87
CA ILE A 133 -7.55 1.93 23.13
C ILE A 133 -7.34 1.21 24.48
N MET A 134 -8.05 1.64 25.52
CA MET A 134 -7.96 1.05 26.86
C MET A 134 -8.34 -0.44 26.88
N ILE A 135 -9.36 -0.85 26.13
CA ILE A 135 -9.77 -2.26 26.03
C ILE A 135 -8.84 -3.06 25.09
N MET A 136 -8.40 -2.45 24.00
CA MET A 136 -7.58 -3.14 23.00
C MET A 136 -6.16 -3.38 23.48
N THR A 137 -5.61 -2.55 24.37
CA THR A 137 -4.26 -2.76 24.92
C THR A 137 -4.12 -4.11 25.64
N PRO A 138 -4.89 -4.45 26.68
CA PRO A 138 -4.77 -5.75 27.35
C PRO A 138 -5.13 -6.92 26.42
N LEU A 139 -6.08 -6.73 25.49
CA LEU A 139 -6.39 -7.76 24.49
C LEU A 139 -5.19 -8.04 23.57
N ASN A 140 -4.53 -7.00 23.08
CA ASN A 140 -3.34 -7.12 22.23
C ASN A 140 -2.15 -7.71 22.98
N ASP A 141 -1.99 -7.41 24.26
CA ASP A 141 -0.96 -8.02 25.11
C ASP A 141 -1.17 -9.53 25.23
N TRP A 142 -2.40 -9.94 25.57
CA TRP A 142 -2.77 -11.34 25.63
C TRP A 142 -2.62 -12.04 24.28
N MET A 143 -3.06 -11.40 23.18
CA MET A 143 -2.88 -11.93 21.83
C MET A 143 -1.41 -12.11 21.49
N PHE A 144 -0.54 -11.16 21.85
CA PHE A 144 0.90 -11.25 21.63
C PHE A 144 1.49 -12.42 22.40
N GLN A 145 1.18 -12.58 23.69
CA GLN A 145 1.66 -13.71 24.50
C GLN A 145 1.26 -15.06 23.89
N MET A 146 0.05 -15.14 23.31
CA MET A 146 -0.45 -16.34 22.63
C MET A 146 0.07 -16.50 21.19
N GLY A 147 0.88 -15.58 20.67
CA GLY A 147 1.36 -15.60 19.28
C GLY A 147 0.26 -15.33 18.23
N ILE A 148 -0.88 -14.76 18.64
CA ILE A 148 -2.00 -14.42 17.74
C ILE A 148 -1.75 -13.05 17.13
N GLY A 149 -1.84 -12.97 15.80
CA GLY A 149 -1.76 -11.68 15.09
C GLY A 149 -0.36 -11.25 14.67
N ILE A 150 0.68 -11.98 15.09
CA ILE A 150 2.06 -11.78 14.67
C ILE A 150 2.19 -12.10 13.18
N THR A 151 2.70 -11.15 12.40
CA THR A 151 2.72 -11.25 10.94
C THR A 151 3.80 -12.22 10.47
N GLY A 152 3.44 -13.26 9.74
CA GLY A 152 4.39 -14.28 9.25
C GLY A 152 4.60 -15.44 10.22
N VAL A 153 3.86 -15.50 11.33
CA VAL A 153 3.86 -16.63 12.25
C VAL A 153 2.52 -17.34 12.15
N GLN A 154 2.53 -18.67 12.13
CA GLN A 154 1.29 -19.44 12.13
C GLN A 154 0.58 -19.24 13.48
N PRO A 155 -0.68 -18.77 13.48
CA PRO A 155 -1.39 -18.54 14.73
C PRO A 155 -1.73 -19.88 15.41
N PRO A 156 -1.83 -19.91 16.75
CA PRO A 156 -2.33 -21.09 17.44
C PRO A 156 -3.75 -21.41 16.99
N LYS A 157 -4.09 -22.71 16.95
CA LYS A 157 -5.44 -23.17 16.63
C LYS A 157 -6.33 -23.03 17.86
N LEU A 158 -6.98 -21.88 18.01
CA LEU A 158 -8.03 -21.70 19.01
C LEU A 158 -9.38 -22.26 18.50
N PRO A 159 -10.28 -22.69 19.41
CA PRO A 159 -11.63 -23.13 19.05
C PRO A 159 -12.38 -22.06 18.22
N TYR A 160 -13.30 -22.52 17.37
CA TYR A 160 -14.19 -21.65 16.58
C TYR A 160 -13.49 -20.59 15.72
N HIS A 161 -12.25 -20.87 15.27
CA HIS A 161 -11.44 -19.92 14.48
C HIS A 161 -11.23 -18.56 15.17
N MET A 162 -11.26 -18.51 16.51
CA MET A 162 -11.12 -17.26 17.27
C MET A 162 -9.83 -16.50 16.92
N SER A 163 -8.72 -17.20 16.65
CA SER A 163 -7.47 -16.58 16.24
C SER A 163 -7.62 -15.71 14.98
N GLY A 164 -8.40 -16.18 14.00
CA GLY A 164 -8.67 -15.44 12.76
C GLY A 164 -9.56 -14.22 13.03
N ILE A 165 -10.63 -14.40 13.81
CA ILE A 165 -11.55 -13.31 14.17
C ILE A 165 -10.80 -12.18 14.87
N LEU A 166 -10.00 -12.52 15.88
CA LEU A 166 -9.19 -11.56 16.63
C LEU A 166 -8.16 -10.86 15.73
N HIS A 167 -7.50 -11.61 14.84
CA HIS A 167 -6.59 -11.04 13.86
C HIS A 167 -7.26 -9.98 12.98
N TYR A 168 -8.43 -10.27 12.41
CA TYR A 168 -9.15 -9.32 11.55
C TYR A 168 -9.73 -8.15 12.34
N LEU A 169 -10.20 -8.39 13.57
CA LEU A 169 -10.70 -7.36 14.48
C LEU A 169 -9.61 -6.31 14.73
N VAL A 170 -8.42 -6.75 15.14
CA VAL A 170 -7.32 -5.86 15.50
C VAL A 170 -6.67 -5.21 14.28
N LYS A 171 -6.49 -5.94 13.17
CA LYS A 171 -5.79 -5.39 11.99
C LYS A 171 -6.66 -4.50 11.09
N TRP A 172 -7.97 -4.69 11.07
CA TRP A 172 -8.85 -3.99 10.12
C TRP A 172 -10.01 -3.26 10.78
N ILE A 173 -10.78 -3.95 11.63
CA ILE A 173 -12.02 -3.39 12.19
C ILE A 173 -11.71 -2.25 13.16
N VAL A 174 -10.76 -2.45 14.08
CA VAL A 174 -10.38 -1.44 15.07
C VAL A 174 -9.77 -0.20 14.41
N PRO A 175 -8.78 -0.31 13.49
CA PRO A 175 -8.29 0.85 12.75
C PRO A 175 -9.39 1.59 11.97
N ALA A 176 -10.31 0.86 11.32
CA ALA A 176 -11.44 1.47 10.61
C ALA A 176 -12.39 2.21 11.57
N LEU A 177 -12.69 1.64 12.74
CA LEU A 177 -13.52 2.26 13.76
C LEU A 177 -12.85 3.52 14.32
N LEU A 178 -11.56 3.45 14.65
CA LEU A 178 -10.77 4.59 15.10
C LEU A 178 -10.71 5.70 14.05
N ALA A 179 -10.56 5.34 12.77
CA ALA A 179 -10.65 6.28 11.66
C ALA A 179 -12.01 6.99 11.62
N VAL A 180 -13.12 6.25 11.67
CA VAL A 180 -14.48 6.81 11.67
C VAL A 180 -14.71 7.74 12.86
N LEU A 181 -14.25 7.36 14.05
CA LEU A 181 -14.33 8.21 15.24
C LEU A 181 -13.45 9.46 15.10
N TYR A 182 -12.24 9.33 14.57
CA TYR A 182 -11.33 10.46 14.34
C TYR A 182 -11.91 11.48 13.35
N PHE A 183 -12.64 11.04 12.32
CA PHE A 183 -13.37 11.97 11.45
C PHE A 183 -14.41 12.81 12.21
N ARG A 184 -14.92 12.32 13.35
CA ARG A 184 -15.91 12.99 14.20
C ARG A 184 -15.29 13.79 15.36
N THR A 185 -13.98 13.72 15.58
CA THR A 185 -13.30 14.50 16.63
C THR A 185 -12.85 15.88 16.14
N ASN A 186 -12.41 16.72 17.07
CA ASN A 186 -11.63 17.89 16.76
C ASN A 186 -10.23 17.46 16.26
N GLN A 187 -10.11 17.32 14.94
CA GLN A 187 -8.89 16.97 14.20
C GLN A 187 -7.70 17.93 14.46
N ARG A 188 -7.86 18.98 15.27
CA ARG A 188 -6.78 19.90 15.70
C ARG A 188 -6.09 19.45 16.99
N SER A 189 -6.59 18.41 17.66
CA SER A 189 -6.02 17.95 18.93
C SER A 189 -4.67 17.26 18.71
N LEU A 190 -3.59 17.93 19.13
CA LEU A 190 -2.24 17.36 19.17
C LEU A 190 -2.19 16.14 20.10
N ILE A 191 -2.82 16.24 21.27
CA ILE A 191 -2.86 15.17 22.28
C ILE A 191 -3.44 13.87 21.69
N LEU A 192 -4.52 13.98 20.92
CA LEU A 192 -5.14 12.82 20.28
C LEU A 192 -4.20 12.14 19.26
N ILE A 193 -3.45 12.93 18.49
CA ILE A 193 -2.46 12.40 17.53
C ILE A 193 -1.33 11.67 18.26
N VAL A 194 -0.85 12.24 19.38
CA VAL A 194 0.20 11.61 20.20
C VAL A 194 -0.29 10.29 20.79
N ILE A 195 -1.50 10.25 21.33
CA ILE A 195 -2.11 9.02 21.87
C ILE A 195 -2.26 7.95 20.78
N LEU A 196 -2.77 8.32 19.60
CA LEU A 196 -2.86 7.41 18.46
C LEU A 196 -1.48 6.96 17.99
N GLY A 197 -0.46 7.81 18.06
CA GLY A 197 0.93 7.46 17.77
C GLY A 197 1.47 6.38 18.70
N PHE A 198 1.38 6.58 20.01
CA PHE A 198 1.81 5.57 20.98
C PHE A 198 1.02 4.27 20.86
N TYR A 199 -0.30 4.35 20.67
CA TYR A 199 -1.10 3.16 20.43
C TYR A 199 -0.71 2.44 19.12
N SER A 200 -0.44 3.18 18.05
CA SER A 200 0.02 2.59 16.78
C SER A 200 1.38 1.91 16.91
N MET A 201 2.29 2.47 17.71
CA MET A 201 3.59 1.88 18.02
C MET A 201 3.41 0.57 18.78
N TYR A 202 2.61 0.60 19.85
CA TYR A 202 2.28 -0.57 20.64
C TYR A 202 1.66 -1.69 19.79
N LEU A 203 0.67 -1.35 18.96
CA LEU A 203 0.03 -2.28 18.03
C LEU A 203 1.01 -2.80 16.96
N GLY A 204 1.90 -1.95 16.46
CA GLY A 204 2.94 -2.31 15.51
C GLY A 204 3.88 -3.38 16.08
N LEU A 205 4.37 -3.17 17.30
CA LEU A 205 5.22 -4.10 18.03
C LEU A 205 4.48 -5.41 18.34
N SER A 206 3.26 -5.33 18.87
CA SER A 206 2.47 -6.51 19.23
C SER A 206 2.09 -7.39 18.04
N THR A 207 2.01 -6.83 16.84
CA THR A 207 1.67 -7.59 15.62
C THR A 207 2.87 -7.79 14.68
N SER A 208 4.04 -7.26 15.06
CA SER A 208 5.24 -7.19 14.21
C SER A 208 4.93 -6.65 12.80
N SER A 209 4.00 -5.68 12.71
CA SER A 209 3.37 -5.26 11.46
C SER A 209 3.43 -3.76 11.20
N ARG A 210 4.25 -3.37 10.21
CA ARG A 210 4.30 -1.97 9.71
C ARG A 210 2.95 -1.49 9.17
N SER A 211 2.14 -2.38 8.61
CA SER A 211 0.82 -2.00 8.07
C SER A 211 -0.19 -1.69 9.17
N ALA A 212 -0.05 -2.29 10.37
CA ALA A 212 -0.92 -1.98 11.50
C ALA A 212 -0.64 -0.55 12.02
N VAL A 213 0.63 -0.15 12.08
CA VAL A 213 1.03 1.24 12.38
C VAL A 213 0.38 2.21 11.38
N LEU A 214 0.57 1.93 10.08
CA LEU A 214 0.00 2.75 9.01
C LEU A 214 -1.52 2.81 9.08
N ALA A 215 -2.21 1.70 9.36
CA ALA A 215 -3.67 1.67 9.43
C ALA A 215 -4.24 2.65 10.47
N ILE A 216 -3.54 2.84 11.60
CA ILE A 216 -3.94 3.78 12.65
C ILE A 216 -3.59 5.22 12.30
N LEU A 217 -2.36 5.47 11.83
CA LEU A 217 -1.85 6.85 11.62
C LEU A 217 -2.13 7.43 10.24
N PHE A 218 -2.50 6.62 9.25
CA PHE A 218 -2.74 7.08 7.89
C PHE A 218 -3.81 8.18 7.81
N ILE A 219 -4.92 8.01 8.52
CA ILE A 219 -6.01 8.98 8.51
C ILE A 219 -5.62 10.32 9.15
N PRO A 220 -5.03 10.36 10.37
CA PRO A 220 -4.45 11.59 10.92
C PRO A 220 -3.44 12.29 9.99
N ILE A 221 -2.55 11.54 9.33
CA ILE A 221 -1.56 12.08 8.40
C ILE A 221 -2.25 12.72 7.18
N VAL A 222 -3.16 12.00 6.53
CA VAL A 222 -3.86 12.50 5.33
C VAL A 222 -4.72 13.73 5.68
N LEU A 223 -5.45 13.70 6.80
CA LEU A 223 -6.31 14.81 7.21
C LEU A 223 -5.50 16.06 7.58
N SER A 224 -4.40 15.91 8.31
CA SER A 224 -3.52 17.03 8.64
C SER A 224 -2.89 17.64 7.39
N LEU A 225 -2.48 16.82 6.41
CA LEU A 225 -1.96 17.27 5.12
C LEU A 225 -3.00 18.05 4.31
N VAL A 226 -4.19 17.49 4.11
CA VAL A 226 -5.25 18.13 3.31
C VAL A 226 -5.75 19.43 3.95
N HIS A 227 -5.81 19.48 5.28
CA HIS A 227 -6.15 20.70 6.02
C HIS A 227 -4.97 21.68 6.17
N ARG A 228 -3.82 21.42 5.54
CA ARG A 228 -2.61 22.25 5.59
C ARG A 228 -2.13 22.54 7.02
N ARG A 229 -2.30 21.58 7.93
CA ARG A 229 -1.88 21.66 9.34
C ARG A 229 -0.50 21.05 9.49
N TRP A 230 0.50 21.76 8.99
CA TRP A 230 1.88 21.26 8.87
C TRP A 230 2.46 20.73 10.18
N LEU A 231 2.22 21.40 11.31
CA LEU A 231 2.69 20.93 12.62
C LEU A 231 2.14 19.53 12.97
N LEU A 232 0.83 19.34 12.86
CA LEU A 232 0.17 18.07 13.16
C LEU A 232 0.60 16.98 12.17
N PHE A 233 0.77 17.35 10.91
CA PHE A 233 1.28 16.46 9.86
C PHE A 233 2.68 15.98 10.19
N THR A 234 3.61 16.88 10.51
CA THR A 234 4.99 16.54 10.85
C THR A 234 5.07 15.64 12.08
N ILE A 235 4.29 15.93 13.13
CA ILE A 235 4.25 15.09 14.34
C ILE A 235 3.70 13.70 14.02
N ALA A 236 2.56 13.61 13.32
CA ALA A 236 1.96 12.33 12.96
C ALA A 236 2.89 11.50 12.05
N LEU A 237 3.57 12.15 11.11
CA LEU A 237 4.54 11.52 10.22
C LEU A 237 5.75 11.01 10.99
N MET A 238 6.35 11.81 11.88
CA MET A 238 7.48 11.39 12.70
C MET A 238 7.13 10.21 13.61
N LEU A 239 5.98 10.27 14.29
CA LEU A 239 5.49 9.14 15.10
C LEU A 239 5.29 7.88 14.26
N CYS A 240 4.78 8.02 13.03
CA CYS A 240 4.63 6.91 12.11
C CYS A 240 5.99 6.31 11.70
N LEU A 241 6.96 7.14 11.32
CA LEU A 241 8.29 6.70 10.91
C LEU A 241 9.02 5.98 12.07
N ILE A 242 8.99 6.56 13.27
CA ILE A 242 9.58 5.93 14.48
C ILE A 242 8.89 4.59 14.75
N SER A 243 7.55 4.56 14.75
CA SER A 243 6.78 3.34 15.02
C SER A 243 7.06 2.24 13.99
N ILE A 244 7.18 2.57 12.71
CA ILE A 244 7.54 1.61 11.66
C ILE A 244 8.99 1.13 11.82
N GLY A 245 9.91 2.03 12.16
CA GLY A 245 11.30 1.71 12.45
C GLY A 245 11.42 0.70 13.60
N LEU A 246 10.79 0.99 14.73
CA LEU A 246 10.76 0.10 15.89
C LEU A 246 10.06 -1.23 15.61
N THR A 247 8.95 -1.21 14.87
CA THR A 247 8.29 -2.45 14.42
C THR A 247 9.17 -3.27 13.46
N SER A 248 10.13 -2.65 12.79
CA SER A 248 11.10 -3.36 11.95
C SER A 248 12.19 -3.99 12.80
N ALA A 249 12.72 -3.25 13.78
CA ALA A 249 13.68 -3.75 14.75
C ALA A 249 13.10 -4.90 15.59
N SER A 250 11.85 -4.80 16.01
CA SER A 250 11.16 -5.82 16.82
C SER A 250 11.10 -7.19 16.14
N ARG A 251 11.14 -7.24 14.79
CA ARG A 251 11.13 -8.50 14.05
C ARG A 251 12.32 -9.39 14.39
N ALA A 252 13.47 -8.81 14.72
CA ALA A 252 14.67 -9.56 15.09
C ALA A 252 14.50 -10.33 16.41
N PHE A 253 13.61 -9.87 17.30
CA PHE A 253 13.36 -10.48 18.59
C PHE A 253 12.12 -11.37 18.60
N VAL A 254 11.12 -11.04 17.79
CA VAL A 254 9.86 -11.78 17.75
C VAL A 254 9.92 -12.99 16.82
N HIS A 255 10.63 -12.92 15.69
CA HIS A 255 10.66 -14.02 14.72
C HIS A 255 11.81 -14.98 14.99
N LEU A 256 11.46 -16.25 15.21
CA LEU A 256 12.40 -17.36 15.20
C LEU A 256 12.15 -18.17 13.91
N ALA A 257 13.17 -18.32 13.08
CA ALA A 257 13.13 -19.20 11.92
C ALA A 257 13.94 -20.45 12.23
N SER A 258 13.26 -21.59 12.39
CA SER A 258 13.90 -22.90 12.60
C SER A 258 13.27 -23.91 11.65
N GLU A 259 14.09 -24.68 10.95
CA GLU A 259 13.65 -25.79 10.07
C GLU A 259 12.62 -25.38 9.00
N GLY A 260 12.70 -24.16 8.48
CA GLY A 260 11.78 -23.66 7.43
C GLY A 260 10.39 -23.26 7.95
N VAL A 261 10.13 -23.36 9.25
CA VAL A 261 8.91 -22.87 9.90
C VAL A 261 9.24 -21.64 10.73
N THR A 262 8.38 -20.63 10.65
CA THR A 262 8.51 -19.39 11.41
C THR A 262 7.63 -19.45 12.66
N SER A 263 8.29 -19.45 13.81
CA SER A 263 7.66 -19.34 15.13
C SER A 263 7.85 -17.94 15.72
N ALA A 264 7.14 -17.66 16.82
CA ALA A 264 7.29 -16.42 17.56
C ALA A 264 7.92 -16.69 18.93
N ASP A 265 8.89 -15.87 19.33
CA ASP A 265 9.28 -15.74 20.74
C ASP A 265 8.49 -14.60 21.38
N THR A 266 7.69 -14.93 22.39
CA THR A 266 6.82 -14.00 23.12
C THR A 266 7.24 -13.82 24.57
N SER A 267 8.35 -14.46 24.98
CA SER A 267 8.82 -14.53 26.38
C SER A 267 9.17 -13.16 26.98
N LEU A 268 9.72 -12.25 26.16
CA LEU A 268 10.07 -10.88 26.56
C LEU A 268 8.84 -10.01 26.87
N GLY A 269 7.65 -10.41 26.40
CA GLY A 269 6.48 -9.53 26.37
C GLY A 269 6.67 -8.30 25.47
N ILE A 270 5.61 -7.50 25.31
CA ILE A 270 5.67 -6.34 24.41
C ILE A 270 6.62 -5.27 24.94
N LEU A 271 6.67 -5.06 26.25
CA LEU A 271 7.56 -4.08 26.89
C LEU A 271 9.03 -4.48 26.71
N GLY A 272 9.37 -5.76 26.91
CA GLY A 272 10.74 -6.24 26.68
C GLY A 272 11.14 -6.07 25.22
N VAL A 273 10.28 -6.49 24.29
CA VAL A 273 10.50 -6.27 22.84
C VAL A 273 10.69 -4.79 22.50
N PHE A 274 9.94 -3.88 23.12
CA PHE A 274 10.13 -2.45 22.93
C PHE A 274 11.50 -1.96 23.40
N ILE A 275 11.94 -2.38 24.59
CA ILE A 275 13.24 -1.99 25.16
C ILE A 275 14.38 -2.51 24.28
N GLU A 276 14.32 -3.77 23.86
CA GLU A 276 15.32 -4.39 22.98
C GLU A 276 15.33 -3.74 21.60
N ALA A 277 14.15 -3.51 21.00
CA ALA A 277 14.02 -2.82 19.72
C ALA A 277 14.59 -1.40 19.78
N MET A 278 14.37 -0.66 20.87
CA MET A 278 14.98 0.66 21.10
C MET A 278 16.50 0.58 21.22
N GLY A 279 17.04 -0.49 21.81
CA GLY A 279 18.48 -0.70 21.98
C GLY A 279 19.25 -0.86 20.66
N ILE A 280 18.63 -1.48 19.66
CA ILE A 280 19.21 -1.63 18.31
C ILE A 280 18.72 -0.58 17.31
N PHE A 281 17.81 0.32 17.72
CA PHE A 281 17.24 1.31 16.83
C PHE A 281 18.23 2.45 16.57
N GLU A 282 18.78 2.49 15.37
CA GLU A 282 19.62 3.58 14.92
C GLU A 282 18.79 4.75 14.36
N TRP A 283 18.94 5.94 14.93
CA TRP A 283 18.26 7.15 14.43
C TRP A 283 18.64 7.49 12.99
N THR A 284 19.86 7.13 12.59
CA THR A 284 20.35 7.23 11.22
C THR A 284 19.58 6.34 10.26
N GLU A 285 18.87 5.31 10.70
CA GLU A 285 18.08 4.44 9.82
C GLU A 285 16.66 4.99 9.56
N LEU A 286 16.24 6.04 10.27
CA LEU A 286 14.89 6.60 10.15
C LEU A 286 14.61 7.12 8.73
N TRP A 287 15.61 7.64 8.02
CA TRP A 287 15.45 8.07 6.63
C TRP A 287 15.17 6.91 5.67
N ARG A 288 15.58 5.67 5.99
CA ARG A 288 15.32 4.46 5.18
C ARG A 288 13.89 3.95 5.34
N VAL A 289 13.21 4.34 6.43
CA VAL A 289 11.82 3.94 6.69
C VAL A 289 10.88 4.42 5.58
N LEU A 290 11.01 5.68 5.14
CA LEU A 290 10.13 6.24 4.11
C LEU A 290 10.24 5.48 2.77
N PRO A 291 11.44 5.26 2.19
CA PRO A 291 11.59 4.37 1.04
C PRO A 291 11.08 2.97 1.29
N SER A 292 11.20 2.40 2.50
CA SER A 292 10.67 1.07 2.79
C SER A 292 9.14 1.02 2.72
N VAL A 293 8.45 2.11 3.08
CA VAL A 293 7.00 2.24 2.96
C VAL A 293 6.60 2.43 1.51
N VAL A 294 7.29 3.33 0.79
CA VAL A 294 7.05 3.61 -0.61
C VAL A 294 7.36 2.39 -1.50
N GLY A 295 8.39 1.63 -1.16
CA GLY A 295 8.79 0.40 -1.83
C GLY A 295 7.79 -0.74 -1.68
N ARG A 296 6.91 -0.70 -0.67
CA ARG A 296 5.77 -1.63 -0.62
C ARG A 296 4.71 -1.34 -1.67
N MET A 297 4.70 -0.14 -2.27
CA MET A 297 3.81 0.12 -3.40
C MET A 297 4.39 -0.51 -4.67
N THR A 298 5.63 -0.15 -4.98
CA THR A 298 6.36 -0.64 -6.15
C THR A 298 7.86 -0.36 -5.93
N SER A 299 8.65 -1.36 -5.56
CA SER A 299 10.10 -1.15 -5.40
C SER A 299 10.83 -1.24 -6.74
N PHE A 300 11.89 -0.45 -6.92
CA PHE A 300 12.80 -0.62 -8.07
C PHE A 300 13.37 -2.05 -8.13
N GLU A 301 13.81 -2.59 -6.98
CA GLU A 301 14.25 -3.98 -6.83
C GLU A 301 13.24 -4.96 -7.40
N GLY A 302 11.97 -4.80 -7.03
CA GLY A 302 10.88 -5.64 -7.49
C GLY A 302 10.67 -5.58 -8.99
N LEU A 303 10.66 -4.38 -9.56
CA LEU A 303 10.56 -4.20 -11.01
C LEU A 303 11.77 -4.77 -11.75
N PHE A 304 12.96 -4.66 -11.16
CA PHE A 304 14.16 -5.24 -11.71
C PHE A 304 14.05 -6.76 -11.75
N PHE A 305 13.72 -7.43 -10.65
CA PHE A 305 13.49 -8.88 -10.65
C PHE A 305 12.38 -9.25 -11.64
N ALA A 306 11.26 -8.52 -11.62
CA ALA A 306 10.15 -8.74 -12.55
C ALA A 306 10.56 -8.59 -14.03
N SER A 307 11.54 -7.74 -14.34
CA SER A 307 12.04 -7.56 -15.71
C SER A 307 12.80 -8.77 -16.26
N GLN A 308 13.17 -9.71 -15.40
CA GLN A 308 13.97 -10.89 -15.74
C GLN A 308 13.19 -12.21 -15.69
N VAL A 309 11.93 -12.15 -15.24
CA VAL A 309 11.05 -13.31 -15.14
C VAL A 309 10.67 -13.82 -16.52
N ASP A 310 10.80 -15.13 -16.76
CA ASP A 310 10.23 -15.76 -17.95
C ASP A 310 8.73 -16.07 -17.72
N PRO A 311 7.79 -15.44 -18.44
CA PRO A 311 6.37 -15.74 -18.29
C PRO A 311 6.00 -17.16 -18.71
N SER A 312 6.82 -17.84 -19.54
CA SER A 312 6.53 -19.22 -19.98
C SER A 312 6.43 -20.19 -18.80
N SER A 313 7.21 -19.92 -17.73
CA SER A 313 7.19 -20.67 -16.46
C SER A 313 5.84 -20.59 -15.72
N PHE A 314 4.97 -19.64 -16.07
CA PHE A 314 3.67 -19.42 -15.40
C PHE A 314 2.46 -19.54 -16.33
N GLY A 315 2.60 -20.25 -17.46
CA GLY A 315 1.53 -20.37 -18.46
C GLY A 315 1.43 -19.17 -19.42
N GLY A 316 2.49 -18.37 -19.52
CA GLY A 316 2.61 -17.26 -20.46
C GLY A 316 2.00 -15.94 -19.96
N GLY A 317 2.19 -14.87 -20.74
CA GLY A 317 1.75 -13.53 -20.34
C GLY A 317 0.23 -13.39 -20.17
N PHE A 318 -0.56 -14.25 -20.80
CA PHE A 318 -2.01 -14.28 -20.64
C PHE A 318 -2.44 -14.79 -19.25
N ALA A 319 -1.79 -15.84 -18.75
CA ALA A 319 -2.05 -16.38 -17.42
C ALA A 319 -1.69 -15.35 -16.33
N VAL A 320 -0.56 -14.67 -16.51
CA VAL A 320 -0.12 -13.55 -15.65
C VAL A 320 -1.15 -12.41 -15.67
N TRP A 321 -1.64 -12.02 -16.85
CA TRP A 321 -2.69 -11.01 -16.95
C TRP A 321 -3.99 -11.44 -16.26
N LEU A 322 -4.44 -12.68 -16.48
CA LEU A 322 -5.67 -13.21 -15.89
C LEU A 322 -5.59 -13.23 -14.35
N LYS A 323 -4.41 -13.48 -13.77
CA LYS A 323 -4.15 -13.37 -12.33
C LYS A 323 -4.46 -11.97 -11.78
N THR A 324 -4.17 -10.92 -12.55
CA THR A 324 -4.44 -9.53 -12.13
C THR A 324 -5.91 -9.16 -12.14
N LEU A 325 -6.76 -9.89 -12.86
CA LEU A 325 -8.21 -9.69 -12.79
C LEU A 325 -8.78 -10.25 -11.48
N HIS A 326 -8.37 -11.46 -11.11
CA HIS A 326 -8.73 -12.07 -9.83
C HIS A 326 -7.78 -13.24 -9.48
N TRP A 327 -7.26 -13.27 -8.26
CA TRP A 327 -6.26 -14.25 -7.83
C TRP A 327 -6.73 -15.70 -7.91
N GLY A 328 -8.03 -15.94 -7.80
CA GLY A 328 -8.61 -17.28 -7.89
C GLY A 328 -8.83 -17.79 -9.32
N LEU A 329 -8.56 -17.00 -10.37
CA LEU A 329 -8.75 -17.45 -11.76
C LEU A 329 -7.60 -18.31 -12.26
N VAL A 330 -6.38 -18.02 -11.81
CA VAL A 330 -5.17 -18.75 -12.18
C VAL A 330 -4.32 -18.90 -10.93
N ASP A 331 -3.83 -20.10 -10.68
CA ASP A 331 -2.74 -20.30 -9.73
C ASP A 331 -1.42 -20.28 -10.50
N LEU A 332 -0.57 -19.29 -10.22
CA LEU A 332 0.77 -19.20 -10.83
C LEU A 332 1.79 -20.06 -10.04
N GLY A 333 1.37 -20.72 -8.96
CA GLY A 333 2.24 -21.44 -8.06
C GLY A 333 3.06 -20.47 -7.22
N HIS A 334 2.60 -20.17 -6.00
CA HIS A 334 3.25 -19.17 -5.14
C HIS A 334 4.75 -19.42 -4.95
N GLU A 335 5.13 -20.67 -4.69
CA GLU A 335 6.53 -21.09 -4.52
C GLU A 335 7.32 -21.01 -5.82
N ALA A 336 6.72 -21.37 -6.95
CA ALA A 336 7.34 -21.29 -8.27
C ALA A 336 7.68 -19.83 -8.65
N VAL A 337 6.74 -18.91 -8.40
CA VAL A 337 6.96 -17.48 -8.60
C VAL A 337 8.12 -16.99 -7.74
N HIS A 338 8.15 -17.40 -6.47
CA HIS A 338 9.22 -17.02 -5.55
C HIS A 338 10.60 -17.53 -5.97
N LEU A 339 10.66 -18.79 -6.36
CA LEU A 339 11.89 -19.43 -6.82
C LEU A 339 12.42 -18.75 -8.10
N GLU A 340 11.54 -18.44 -9.05
CA GLU A 340 11.93 -17.78 -10.31
C GLU A 340 12.42 -16.34 -10.08
N VAL A 341 11.69 -15.57 -9.26
CA VAL A 341 11.94 -14.14 -9.01
C VAL A 341 13.15 -13.94 -8.11
N VAL A 342 13.24 -14.69 -7.01
CA VAL A 342 14.19 -14.43 -5.91
C VAL A 342 15.22 -15.56 -5.73
N GLY A 343 14.98 -16.75 -6.28
CA GLY A 343 15.91 -17.88 -6.17
C GLY A 343 15.77 -18.71 -4.90
N TYR A 344 14.78 -18.41 -4.06
CA TYR A 344 14.46 -19.20 -2.86
C TYR A 344 12.96 -19.16 -2.56
N VAL A 345 12.50 -20.17 -1.82
CA VAL A 345 11.12 -20.22 -1.30
C VAL A 345 11.14 -19.64 0.12
N PRO A 346 10.41 -18.54 0.39
CA PRO A 346 10.34 -18.01 1.75
C PRO A 346 9.55 -18.97 2.66
N PRO A 347 9.78 -18.94 3.98
CA PRO A 347 8.95 -19.67 4.93
C PRO A 347 7.47 -19.32 4.77
N VAL A 348 6.60 -20.30 5.05
CA VAL A 348 5.15 -20.13 4.94
C VAL A 348 4.68 -18.91 5.75
N GLY A 349 3.95 -18.00 5.10
CA GLY A 349 3.44 -16.77 5.71
C GLY A 349 4.29 -15.53 5.46
N PHE A 350 5.46 -15.67 4.84
CA PHE A 350 6.24 -14.56 4.30
C PHE A 350 5.95 -14.39 2.81
N TYR A 351 5.69 -13.14 2.40
CA TYR A 351 5.50 -12.77 1.01
C TYR A 351 6.55 -11.71 0.66
N ASN A 352 7.46 -12.06 -0.23
CA ASN A 352 8.56 -11.21 -0.68
C ASN A 352 8.63 -11.05 -2.21
N ALA A 353 7.72 -11.69 -2.95
CA ALA A 353 7.59 -11.48 -4.38
C ALA A 353 6.84 -10.17 -4.59
N THR A 354 7.28 -9.35 -5.53
CA THR A 354 6.52 -8.15 -5.89
C THR A 354 5.29 -8.57 -6.68
N ALA A 355 4.13 -8.49 -6.04
CA ALA A 355 2.82 -8.75 -6.63
C ALA A 355 1.99 -7.48 -6.83
N ASP A 356 2.68 -6.36 -6.99
CA ASP A 356 2.05 -5.15 -7.49
C ASP A 356 1.78 -5.28 -9.00
N LEU A 357 0.86 -4.47 -9.50
CA LEU A 357 0.46 -4.49 -10.90
C LEU A 357 1.64 -4.26 -11.85
N TYR A 358 2.59 -3.39 -11.52
CA TYR A 358 3.70 -3.09 -12.42
C TYR A 358 4.66 -4.28 -12.54
N ALA A 359 4.87 -5.03 -11.46
CA ALA A 359 5.60 -6.30 -11.53
C ALA A 359 4.88 -7.32 -12.44
N TYR A 360 3.56 -7.47 -12.32
CA TYR A 360 2.78 -8.35 -13.23
C TYR A 360 2.83 -7.91 -14.69
N VAL A 361 2.80 -6.59 -14.95
CA VAL A 361 2.99 -6.04 -16.30
C VAL A 361 4.34 -6.48 -16.87
N PHE A 362 5.40 -6.40 -16.06
CA PHE A 362 6.73 -6.80 -16.47
C PHE A 362 6.81 -8.30 -16.76
N TRP A 363 6.29 -9.14 -15.86
CA TRP A 363 6.25 -10.60 -16.07
C TRP A 363 5.57 -10.93 -17.39
N GLY A 364 4.36 -10.43 -17.62
CA GLY A 364 3.61 -10.73 -18.83
C GLY A 364 4.24 -10.13 -20.09
N GLY A 365 4.79 -8.92 -19.99
CA GLY A 365 5.37 -8.21 -21.14
C GLY A 365 6.75 -8.71 -21.57
N ASN A 366 7.46 -9.45 -20.70
CA ASN A 366 8.73 -10.09 -21.09
C ASN A 366 8.53 -11.10 -22.24
N GLY A 367 7.34 -11.71 -22.34
CA GLY A 367 7.01 -12.62 -23.44
C GLY A 367 6.58 -11.90 -24.73
N SER A 368 5.86 -10.78 -24.61
CA SER A 368 5.45 -9.97 -25.76
C SER A 368 4.97 -8.59 -25.34
N ILE A 369 5.33 -7.57 -26.12
CA ILE A 369 4.86 -6.19 -25.95
C ILE A 369 3.32 -6.07 -26.03
N VAL A 370 2.66 -7.02 -26.71
CA VAL A 370 1.18 -7.06 -26.81
C VAL A 370 0.55 -7.12 -25.42
N TYR A 371 1.18 -7.79 -24.45
CA TYR A 371 0.64 -7.86 -23.10
C TYR A 371 0.65 -6.50 -22.39
N TYR A 372 1.59 -5.59 -22.68
CA TYR A 372 1.52 -4.22 -22.14
C TYR A 372 0.23 -3.51 -22.57
N LEU A 373 -0.23 -3.72 -23.80
CA LEU A 373 -1.50 -3.17 -24.28
C LEU A 373 -2.69 -3.77 -23.52
N VAL A 374 -2.69 -5.08 -23.32
CA VAL A 374 -3.77 -5.79 -22.60
C VAL A 374 -3.86 -5.34 -21.15
N PHE A 375 -2.72 -5.22 -20.45
CA PHE A 375 -2.65 -4.66 -19.10
C PHE A 375 -3.05 -3.18 -19.05
N ALA A 376 -2.61 -2.37 -20.01
CA ALA A 376 -2.96 -0.96 -20.10
C ALA A 376 -4.47 -0.78 -20.27
N LEU A 377 -5.10 -1.61 -21.11
CA LEU A 377 -6.54 -1.61 -21.32
C LEU A 377 -7.33 -2.01 -20.07
N SER A 378 -6.94 -3.11 -19.41
CA SER A 378 -7.61 -3.53 -18.17
C SER A 378 -7.45 -2.48 -17.06
N ALA A 379 -6.24 -1.94 -16.87
CA ALA A 379 -5.97 -0.90 -15.88
C ALA A 379 -6.76 0.38 -16.16
N ALA A 380 -6.79 0.85 -17.40
CA ALA A 380 -7.51 2.06 -17.79
C ALA A 380 -9.03 1.89 -17.56
N LEU A 381 -9.62 0.80 -18.05
CA LEU A 381 -11.03 0.50 -17.83
C LEU A 381 -11.35 0.42 -16.35
N PHE A 382 -10.54 -0.30 -15.58
CA PHE A 382 -10.76 -0.51 -14.16
C PHE A 382 -10.73 0.81 -13.38
N LEU A 383 -9.66 1.61 -13.54
CA LEU A 383 -9.47 2.88 -12.83
C LEU A 383 -10.55 3.92 -13.19
N MET A 384 -10.96 3.97 -14.46
CA MET A 384 -12.03 4.87 -14.92
C MET A 384 -13.41 4.44 -14.38
N LEU A 385 -13.73 3.15 -14.45
CA LEU A 385 -15.00 2.60 -13.94
C LEU A 385 -15.10 2.76 -12.42
N GLN A 386 -14.01 2.51 -11.69
CA GLN A 386 -13.94 2.69 -10.25
C GLN A 386 -14.26 4.14 -9.85
N GLU A 387 -13.58 5.11 -10.46
CA GLU A 387 -13.79 6.52 -10.13
C GLU A 387 -15.23 6.96 -10.40
N GLN A 388 -15.82 6.50 -11.49
CA GLN A 388 -17.22 6.79 -11.82
C GLN A 388 -18.20 6.12 -10.86
N ALA A 389 -17.96 4.86 -10.50
CA ALA A 389 -18.82 4.15 -9.58
C ALA A 389 -18.83 4.86 -8.22
N VAL A 390 -17.65 5.25 -7.73
CA VAL A 390 -17.48 6.05 -6.51
C VAL A 390 -18.17 7.42 -6.65
N GLY A 391 -17.98 8.12 -7.77
CA GLY A 391 -18.64 9.41 -8.04
C GLY A 391 -20.16 9.32 -8.07
N LYS A 392 -20.71 8.26 -8.70
CA LYS A 392 -22.16 7.99 -8.75
C LYS A 392 -22.72 7.69 -7.36
N VAL A 393 -22.09 6.78 -6.61
CA VAL A 393 -22.46 6.49 -5.21
C VAL A 393 -22.43 7.77 -4.40
N ALA A 394 -21.38 8.56 -4.51
CA ALA A 394 -21.26 9.81 -3.77
C ALA A 394 -22.39 10.80 -4.10
N SER A 395 -22.64 11.05 -5.39
CA SER A 395 -23.72 11.93 -5.83
C SER A 395 -25.12 11.46 -5.40
N ARG A 396 -25.35 10.13 -5.38
CA ARG A 396 -26.65 9.53 -5.06
C ARG A 396 -26.94 9.52 -3.55
N TYR A 397 -25.95 9.18 -2.75
CA TYR A 397 -26.08 9.06 -1.28
C TYR A 397 -25.68 10.32 -0.52
N GLY A 398 -25.28 11.38 -1.20
CA GLY A 398 -24.94 12.66 -0.58
C GLY A 398 -23.60 12.63 0.18
N PHE A 399 -22.71 11.69 -0.14
CA PHE A 399 -21.31 11.84 0.27
C PHE A 399 -20.73 12.99 -0.56
N ILE A 400 -20.26 14.06 0.08
CA ILE A 400 -19.68 15.22 -0.61
C ILE A 400 -18.29 15.49 -0.01
N GLY A 401 -17.33 15.80 -0.88
CA GLY A 401 -16.01 16.34 -0.51
C GLY A 401 -14.91 15.30 -0.30
N MET A 402 -14.07 15.56 0.72
CA MET A 402 -12.84 14.84 1.05
C MET A 402 -12.96 13.31 1.18
N PRO A 403 -14.07 12.72 1.67
CA PRO A 403 -14.20 11.26 1.76
C PRO A 403 -14.13 10.57 0.40
N ILE A 404 -14.62 11.22 -0.67
CA ILE A 404 -14.68 10.64 -2.02
C ILE A 404 -13.29 10.58 -2.64
N THR A 405 -12.55 11.69 -2.59
CA THR A 405 -11.19 11.75 -3.11
C THR A 405 -10.27 10.81 -2.35
N GLY A 406 -10.46 10.70 -1.02
CA GLY A 406 -9.74 9.73 -0.20
C GLY A 406 -10.08 8.28 -0.57
N LEU A 407 -11.36 7.98 -0.83
CA LEU A 407 -11.78 6.65 -1.27
C LEU A 407 -11.21 6.27 -2.63
N VAL A 408 -11.26 7.17 -3.61
CA VAL A 408 -10.64 6.94 -4.94
C VAL A 408 -9.14 6.74 -4.80
N PHE A 409 -8.48 7.52 -3.95
CA PHE A 409 -7.06 7.34 -3.68
C PHE A 409 -6.76 5.97 -3.09
N LEU A 410 -7.46 5.59 -2.02
CA LEU A 410 -7.26 4.31 -1.35
C LEU A 410 -7.51 3.14 -2.30
N LEU A 411 -8.60 3.17 -3.07
CA LEU A 411 -8.91 2.11 -4.02
C LEU A 411 -7.88 2.03 -5.15
N SER A 412 -7.37 3.16 -5.63
CA SER A 412 -6.32 3.19 -6.67
C SER A 412 -5.00 2.64 -6.14
N ILE A 413 -4.60 2.97 -4.91
CA ILE A 413 -3.43 2.37 -4.26
C ILE A 413 -3.62 0.88 -4.07
N PHE A 414 -4.79 0.45 -3.60
CA PHE A 414 -5.07 -0.97 -3.39
C PHE A 414 -5.08 -1.75 -4.71
N TYR A 415 -5.56 -1.14 -5.81
CA TYR A 415 -5.46 -1.71 -7.15
C TYR A 415 -4.00 -1.96 -7.55
N ILE A 416 -3.11 -0.99 -7.28
CA ILE A 416 -1.70 -1.10 -7.65
C ILE A 416 -1.01 -2.17 -6.81
N VAL A 417 -1.19 -2.16 -5.49
CA VAL A 417 -0.42 -2.99 -4.54
C VAL A 417 -0.97 -4.42 -4.42
N ALA A 418 -2.28 -4.59 -4.57
CA ALA A 418 -2.97 -5.85 -4.34
C ALA A 418 -3.90 -6.20 -5.51
N VAL A 419 -3.40 -5.99 -6.74
CA VAL A 419 -4.16 -6.23 -7.97
C VAL A 419 -4.71 -7.66 -8.00
N GLY A 420 -6.00 -7.83 -8.28
CA GLY A 420 -6.65 -9.14 -8.32
C GLY A 420 -6.98 -9.75 -6.96
N SER A 421 -6.66 -9.09 -5.84
CA SER A 421 -7.03 -9.58 -4.50
C SER A 421 -8.56 -9.76 -4.38
N PRO A 422 -9.07 -10.88 -3.83
CA PRO A 422 -10.51 -11.09 -3.66
C PRO A 422 -11.20 -9.99 -2.85
N MET A 423 -10.50 -9.43 -1.84
CA MET A 423 -11.00 -8.32 -1.04
C MET A 423 -11.20 -7.06 -1.90
N PHE A 424 -10.24 -6.76 -2.77
CA PHE A 424 -10.31 -5.61 -3.67
C PHE A 424 -11.45 -5.76 -4.67
N VAL A 425 -11.49 -6.91 -5.34
CA VAL A 425 -12.46 -7.22 -6.39
C VAL A 425 -13.87 -7.21 -5.79
N GLY A 426 -14.05 -7.82 -4.61
CA GLY A 426 -15.31 -7.77 -3.87
C GLY A 426 -15.74 -6.34 -3.52
N LEU A 427 -14.83 -5.52 -2.97
CA LEU A 427 -15.12 -4.11 -2.65
C LEU A 427 -15.50 -3.31 -3.90
N PHE A 428 -14.79 -3.51 -5.01
CA PHE A 428 -15.10 -2.88 -6.29
C PHE A 428 -16.49 -3.26 -6.81
N PHE A 429 -16.85 -4.55 -6.78
CA PHE A 429 -18.18 -5.02 -7.17
C PHE A 429 -19.28 -4.46 -6.27
N VAL A 430 -19.05 -4.39 -4.96
CA VAL A 430 -19.98 -3.77 -4.02
C VAL A 430 -20.23 -2.31 -4.40
N ILE A 431 -19.17 -1.53 -4.66
CA ILE A 431 -19.29 -0.13 -5.10
C ILE A 431 -20.04 -0.03 -6.43
N LEU A 432 -19.77 -0.93 -7.38
CA LEU A 432 -20.49 -0.98 -8.65
C LEU A 432 -21.98 -1.28 -8.46
N ILE A 433 -22.35 -2.23 -7.60
CA ILE A 433 -23.75 -2.55 -7.28
C ILE A 433 -24.44 -1.33 -6.67
N PHE A 434 -23.83 -0.71 -5.65
CA PHE A 434 -24.36 0.52 -5.04
C PHE A 434 -24.47 1.68 -6.03
N SER A 435 -23.58 1.75 -7.03
CA SER A 435 -23.66 2.75 -8.09
C SER A 435 -24.85 2.56 -9.04
N ARG A 436 -25.45 1.35 -9.06
CA ARG A 436 -26.60 0.99 -9.89
C ARG A 436 -27.92 0.95 -9.13
N LEU A 437 -27.91 0.69 -7.81
CA LEU A 437 -29.12 0.64 -7.00
C LEU A 437 -29.90 1.96 -7.01
N PRO A 438 -31.23 1.95 -7.24
CA PRO A 438 -32.03 3.16 -7.19
C PRO A 438 -31.88 3.84 -5.82
N LYS A 439 -32.01 5.17 -5.79
CA LYS A 439 -31.97 5.91 -4.53
C LYS A 439 -33.12 5.38 -3.68
N ILE A 440 -32.81 4.70 -2.58
CA ILE A 440 -33.81 4.28 -1.60
C ILE A 440 -34.38 5.58 -1.06
N VAL A 441 -35.58 5.93 -1.54
CA VAL A 441 -36.32 7.10 -1.07
C VAL A 441 -36.57 6.81 0.40
N ARG A 442 -36.06 7.68 1.28
CA ARG A 442 -36.47 7.66 2.69
C ARG A 442 -37.98 7.89 2.68
N ILE A 443 -38.73 6.83 2.97
CA ILE A 443 -40.12 6.93 3.41
C ILE A 443 -40.11 7.59 4.79
#